data_AF-A0A4Q4B305-F1
#
_entry.id   AF-A0A4Q4B305-F1
#
_cell.length_a   1.000
_cell.length_b   1.000
_cell.length_c   1.000
_cell.angle_alpha   90.00
_cell.angle_beta   90.00
_cell.angle_gamma   90.00
#
_symmetry.space_group_name_H-M   'P 1'
#
loop_
_entity.id
_entity.type
_entity.pdbx_description
1 polymer ?
#
loop_
_entity_poly.entity_id
_entity_poly.type
_entity_poly.pdbx_seq_one_letter_code
_entity_poly.pdbx_strand_id
1 'polypeptide(L)'
;MGIFDFIKGNKKAKSKRVEKPSPEQKSFSEKVMEILVPTFEQFGFQKHRIEIGKHSSTIIYRKEKQYLKISSNTYPRDYPYHYNIILGEGDSEDFFEFDWNSINLWDFQKKINPNRKLSNYDFPLKNELESSLENAKKDLLEFGASFLNGELNIFYQIRKERNQEKEPYKIRKLNKDGKYETTDEPKSLELKKKYS
;
A
#
# COMPACT_ATOMS: atom_id res chain seq x y z
N MET A 1 -1.92 28.86 9.05
CA MET A 1 -1.47 27.76 9.92
C MET A 1 -1.73 26.47 9.18
N GLY A 2 -0.68 25.71 8.87
CA GLY A 2 -0.78 24.54 8.00
C GLY A 2 -1.05 23.28 8.80
N ILE A 3 -1.82 22.36 8.20
CA ILE A 3 -2.14 20.99 8.67
C ILE A 3 -0.96 20.11 9.12
N PHE A 4 0.29 20.61 9.07
CA PHE A 4 1.50 19.90 9.47
C PHE A 4 1.89 20.07 10.94
N ASP A 5 1.27 20.99 11.68
CA ASP A 5 1.63 21.23 13.09
C ASP A 5 1.26 20.06 14.03
N PHE A 6 0.54 19.04 13.54
CA PHE A 6 0.05 17.90 14.32
C PHE A 6 0.84 16.60 14.19
N ILE A 7 1.96 16.56 13.46
CA ILE A 7 2.83 15.36 13.42
C ILE A 7 3.83 15.42 14.58
N LYS A 8 3.37 15.22 15.82
CA LYS A 8 4.24 14.97 16.98
C LYS A 8 4.14 13.48 17.36
N GLY A 9 5.17 12.75 16.95
CA GLY A 9 5.26 11.29 17.04
C GLY A 9 5.41 10.72 18.44
N ASN A 10 4.97 9.46 18.58
CA ASN A 10 5.26 8.61 19.72
C ASN A 10 6.76 8.28 19.79
N LYS A 11 7.35 8.47 20.97
CA LYS A 11 8.77 8.28 21.28
C LYS A 11 9.16 6.80 21.29
N LYS A 12 10.09 6.40 20.41
CA LYS A 12 11.35 5.65 20.67
C LYS A 12 11.80 4.88 19.42
N ALA A 13 12.82 5.38 18.71
CA ALA A 13 13.82 4.59 18.00
C ALA A 13 14.95 5.51 17.51
N LYS A 14 16.17 4.96 17.44
CA LYS A 14 17.45 5.58 17.06
C LYS A 14 17.35 6.73 16.06
N SER A 15 18.13 7.78 16.30
CA SER A 15 18.45 8.89 15.39
C SER A 15 18.74 8.40 13.96
N LYS A 16 17.68 8.21 13.16
CA LYS A 16 17.74 8.22 11.71
C LYS A 16 17.71 9.69 11.32
N ARG A 17 18.67 10.14 10.50
CA ARG A 17 18.50 11.39 9.76
C ARG A 17 17.17 11.29 9.03
N VAL A 18 16.14 11.97 9.52
CA VAL A 18 14.86 12.07 8.83
C VAL A 18 15.15 12.95 7.62
N GLU A 19 15.44 12.31 6.48
CA GLU A 19 15.61 13.04 5.23
C GLU A 19 14.33 13.82 4.97
N LYS A 20 14.49 15.11 4.68
CA LYS A 20 13.34 15.99 4.44
C LYS A 20 12.55 15.48 3.23
N PRO A 21 11.21 15.50 3.28
CA PRO A 21 10.38 15.20 2.13
C PRO A 21 10.79 16.02 0.90
N SER A 22 10.77 15.38 -0.27
CA SER A 22 10.88 16.15 -1.52
C SER A 22 9.61 16.97 -1.74
N PRO A 23 9.69 18.09 -2.49
CA PRO A 23 8.52 18.89 -2.82
C PRO A 23 7.41 18.09 -3.51
N GLU A 24 7.76 17.14 -4.37
CA GLU A 24 6.81 16.26 -5.07
C GLU A 24 6.07 15.32 -4.11
N GLN A 25 6.78 14.65 -3.19
CA GLN A 25 6.16 13.72 -2.24
C GLN A 25 5.29 14.46 -1.24
N LYS A 26 5.72 15.67 -0.83
CA LYS A 26 4.93 16.55 0.01
C LYS A 26 3.64 16.97 -0.69
N SER A 27 3.74 17.50 -1.92
CA SER A 27 2.58 17.94 -2.71
C SER A 27 1.61 16.78 -3.01
N PHE A 28 2.15 15.61 -3.34
CA PHE A 28 1.35 14.41 -3.57
C PHE A 28 0.57 14.02 -2.30
N SER A 29 1.26 13.93 -1.16
CA SER A 29 0.65 13.54 0.11
C SER A 29 -0.41 14.53 0.59
N GLU A 30 -0.17 15.84 0.41
CA GLU A 30 -1.16 16.89 0.68
C GLU A 30 -2.43 16.69 -0.15
N LYS A 31 -2.28 16.46 -1.46
CA LYS A 31 -3.43 16.23 -2.34
C LYS A 31 -4.15 14.91 -2.07
N VAL A 32 -3.44 13.85 -1.67
CA VAL A 32 -4.08 12.61 -1.19
C VAL A 32 -4.96 12.88 0.03
N MET A 33 -4.47 13.69 0.98
CA MET A 33 -5.24 14.07 2.17
C MET A 33 -6.45 14.94 1.84
N GLU A 34 -6.38 15.75 0.80
CA GLU A 34 -7.50 16.59 0.35
C GLU A 34 -8.56 15.79 -0.42
N ILE A 35 -8.15 14.87 -1.30
CA ILE A 35 -9.04 14.24 -2.29
C ILE A 35 -9.51 12.85 -1.85
N LEU A 36 -8.60 11.99 -1.39
CA LEU A 36 -8.90 10.58 -1.13
C LEU A 36 -9.35 10.33 0.32
N VAL A 37 -8.67 10.96 1.28
CA VAL A 37 -8.92 10.73 2.72
C VAL A 37 -10.38 10.98 3.12
N PRO A 38 -11.10 12.01 2.64
CA PRO A 38 -12.50 12.20 2.99
C PRO A 38 -13.38 10.98 2.61
N THR A 39 -13.04 10.30 1.52
CA THR A 39 -13.72 9.07 1.13
C THR A 39 -13.46 7.97 2.16
N PHE A 40 -12.24 7.83 2.65
CA PHE A 40 -11.91 6.79 3.63
C PHE A 40 -12.66 7.01 4.94
N GLU A 41 -12.67 8.25 5.41
CA GLU A 41 -13.35 8.67 6.64
C GLU A 41 -14.86 8.47 6.52
N GLN A 42 -15.46 8.75 5.35
CA GLN A 42 -16.87 8.48 5.08
C GLN A 42 -17.24 7.00 5.27
N PHE A 43 -16.34 6.07 4.91
CA PHE A 43 -16.56 4.63 5.12
C PHE A 43 -16.16 4.14 6.52
N GLY A 44 -15.77 5.05 7.42
CA GLY A 44 -15.44 4.77 8.81
C GLY A 44 -13.98 4.38 9.06
N PHE A 45 -13.09 4.58 8.09
CA PHE A 45 -11.66 4.38 8.30
C PHE A 45 -11.05 5.57 9.03
N GLN A 46 -10.20 5.29 10.01
CA GLN A 46 -9.52 6.30 10.84
C GLN A 46 -8.03 6.31 10.55
N LYS A 47 -7.41 7.48 10.68
CA LYS A 47 -5.97 7.64 10.47
C LYS A 47 -5.17 6.71 11.38
N HIS A 48 -4.30 5.90 10.79
CA HIS A 48 -3.35 5.04 11.53
C HIS A 48 -1.93 5.61 11.48
N ARG A 49 -1.40 5.84 10.27
CA ARG A 49 0.00 6.26 10.09
C ARG A 49 0.16 7.08 8.82
N ILE A 50 0.98 8.13 8.91
CA ILE A 50 1.40 8.93 7.75
C ILE A 50 2.90 9.11 7.84
N GLU A 51 3.60 8.72 6.78
CA GLU A 51 5.04 8.91 6.62
C GLU A 51 5.31 9.50 5.25
N ILE A 52 6.03 10.61 5.24
CA ILE A 52 6.44 11.28 4.01
C ILE A 52 7.96 11.38 4.06
N GLY A 53 8.62 10.68 3.17
CA GLY A 53 10.07 10.65 3.02
C GLY A 53 10.52 11.42 1.78
N LYS A 54 11.82 11.39 1.53
CA LYS A 54 12.42 12.07 0.37
C LYS A 54 11.94 11.55 -0.97
N HIS A 55 11.76 10.23 -1.09
CA HIS A 55 11.41 9.57 -2.36
C HIS A 55 10.17 8.68 -2.26
N SER A 56 9.49 8.66 -1.12
CA SER A 56 8.32 7.82 -0.93
C SER A 56 7.39 8.41 0.11
N SER A 57 6.12 8.05 0.03
CA SER A 57 5.16 8.32 1.08
C SER A 57 4.31 7.08 1.37
N THR A 58 3.80 7.01 2.59
CA THR A 58 2.88 5.96 3.04
C THR A 58 1.81 6.59 3.92
N ILE A 59 0.56 6.44 3.51
CA ILE A 59 -0.62 6.96 4.22
C ILE A 59 -1.54 5.76 4.49
N ILE A 60 -1.76 5.44 5.76
CA ILE A 60 -2.52 4.27 6.21
C ILE A 60 -3.70 4.72 7.06
N TYR A 61 -4.88 4.23 6.70
CA TYR A 61 -6.12 4.36 7.46
C TYR A 61 -6.69 2.98 7.77
N ARG A 62 -7.33 2.81 8.92
CA ARG A 62 -7.83 1.52 9.42
C ARG A 62 -9.27 1.58 9.87
N LYS A 63 -9.98 0.49 9.68
CA LYS A 63 -11.33 0.22 10.17
C LYS A 63 -11.36 -1.22 10.64
N GLU A 64 -11.52 -1.43 11.94
CA GLU A 64 -11.45 -2.77 12.54
C GLU A 64 -10.16 -3.52 12.11
N LYS A 65 -10.29 -4.66 11.41
CA LYS A 65 -9.17 -5.44 10.87
C LYS A 65 -8.74 -5.00 9.47
N GLN A 66 -9.52 -4.15 8.79
CA GLN A 66 -9.25 -3.68 7.45
C GLN A 66 -8.36 -2.44 7.46
N TYR A 67 -7.57 -2.27 6.40
CA TYR A 67 -6.79 -1.06 6.18
C TYR A 67 -6.78 -0.67 4.71
N LEU A 68 -6.66 0.64 4.50
CA LEU A 68 -6.34 1.27 3.22
C LEU A 68 -4.96 1.89 3.34
N LYS A 69 -4.10 1.64 2.35
CA LYS A 69 -2.75 2.19 2.28
C LYS A 69 -2.55 2.85 0.92
N ILE A 70 -2.21 4.14 0.91
CA ILE A 70 -1.59 4.79 -0.24
C ILE A 70 -0.09 4.68 -0.08
N SER A 71 0.59 4.18 -1.11
CA SER A 71 2.05 4.11 -1.16
C SER A 71 2.55 4.76 -2.44
N SER A 72 3.53 5.64 -2.37
CA SER A 72 4.19 6.24 -3.54
C SER A 72 5.69 6.02 -3.53
N ASN A 73 6.30 5.95 -4.72
CA ASN A 73 7.74 5.84 -4.90
C ASN A 73 8.21 6.67 -6.11
N THR A 74 9.14 7.58 -5.87
CA THR A 74 9.87 8.40 -6.85
C THR A 74 11.39 8.25 -6.68
N TYR A 75 11.85 7.11 -6.17
CA TYR A 75 13.28 6.83 -6.04
C TYR A 75 13.89 6.67 -7.44
N PRO A 76 14.98 7.38 -7.79
CA PRO A 76 15.49 7.43 -9.16
C PRO A 76 15.87 6.08 -9.79
N ARG A 77 16.15 5.06 -8.98
CA ARG A 77 16.48 3.70 -9.48
C ARG A 77 15.25 2.80 -9.63
N ASP A 78 14.09 3.23 -9.15
CA ASP A 78 12.85 2.47 -9.14
C ASP A 78 11.89 2.97 -10.23
N TYR A 79 12.43 3.46 -11.35
CA TYR A 79 11.64 3.92 -12.48
C TYR A 79 10.93 2.73 -13.20
N PRO A 80 9.65 2.85 -13.59
CA PRO A 80 8.80 4.04 -13.51
C PRO A 80 8.31 4.36 -12.10
N TYR A 81 8.26 5.66 -11.80
CA TYR A 81 7.69 6.16 -10.55
C TYR A 81 6.19 5.88 -10.53
N HIS A 82 5.66 5.55 -9.36
CA HIS A 82 4.28 5.11 -9.22
C HIS A 82 3.68 5.48 -7.87
N TYR A 83 2.36 5.35 -7.77
CA TYR A 83 1.66 5.21 -6.51
C TYR A 83 0.63 4.08 -6.57
N ASN A 84 0.21 3.57 -5.43
CA ASN A 84 -0.78 2.50 -5.33
C ASN A 84 -1.77 2.80 -4.22
N ILE A 85 -3.03 2.44 -4.45
CA ILE A 85 -4.04 2.26 -3.39
C ILE A 85 -4.13 0.76 -3.10
N ILE A 86 -3.83 0.39 -1.86
CA ILE A 86 -3.73 -0.99 -1.39
C ILE A 86 -4.83 -1.20 -0.35
N LEU A 87 -5.61 -2.26 -0.53
CA LEU A 87 -6.66 -2.72 0.37
C LEU A 87 -6.16 -4.00 1.05
N GLY A 88 -6.21 -4.07 2.38
CA GLY A 88 -5.72 -5.24 3.10
C GLY A 88 -6.39 -5.49 4.44
N GLU A 89 -6.16 -6.66 4.99
CA GLU A 89 -6.68 -7.10 6.28
C GLU A 89 -5.51 -7.49 7.20
N GLY A 90 -5.68 -7.34 8.52
CA GLY A 90 -4.67 -7.74 9.49
C GLY A 90 -3.62 -6.66 9.72
N ASP A 91 -2.36 -7.07 9.91
CA ASP A 91 -1.29 -6.17 10.31
C ASP A 91 -0.63 -5.45 9.11
N SER A 92 -0.95 -4.17 8.94
CA SER A 92 -0.38 -3.32 7.90
C SER A 92 1.08 -2.92 8.15
N GLU A 93 1.63 -3.18 9.35
CA GLU A 93 3.00 -2.78 9.71
C GLU A 93 4.01 -3.92 9.58
N ASP A 94 3.53 -5.17 9.59
CA ASP A 94 4.38 -6.33 9.37
C ASP A 94 4.52 -6.63 7.87
N PHE A 95 5.76 -6.63 7.40
CA PHE A 95 6.06 -6.79 5.97
C PHE A 95 5.48 -8.07 5.38
N PHE A 96 5.66 -9.19 6.07
CA PHE A 96 5.19 -10.48 5.60
C PHE A 96 3.66 -10.52 5.60
N GLU A 97 3.02 -10.08 6.68
CA GLU A 97 1.56 -10.06 6.78
C GLU A 97 0.93 -9.20 5.67
N PHE A 98 1.36 -7.94 5.52
CA PHE A 98 0.74 -7.05 4.54
C PHE A 98 0.98 -7.55 3.10
N ASP A 99 2.16 -8.08 2.78
CA ASP A 99 2.49 -8.47 1.39
C ASP A 99 1.75 -9.74 0.94
N TRP A 100 1.37 -10.61 1.89
CA TRP A 100 0.51 -11.76 1.62
C TRP A 100 -0.98 -11.46 1.77
N ASN A 101 -1.36 -10.47 2.58
CA ASN A 101 -2.75 -10.15 2.93
C ASN A 101 -3.21 -8.76 2.46
N SER A 102 -2.75 -8.34 1.28
CA SER A 102 -3.24 -7.13 0.63
C SER A 102 -3.27 -7.22 -0.88
N ILE A 103 -4.12 -6.38 -1.46
CA ILE A 103 -4.46 -6.38 -2.88
C ILE A 103 -4.47 -4.93 -3.37
N ASN A 104 -3.91 -4.70 -4.55
CA ASN A 104 -3.95 -3.36 -5.14
C ASN A 104 -5.33 -3.09 -5.72
N LEU A 105 -5.76 -1.83 -5.75
CA LEU A 105 -7.04 -1.45 -6.35
C LEU A 105 -7.16 -1.88 -7.83
N TRP A 106 -6.07 -1.84 -8.59
CA TRP A 106 -6.09 -2.27 -9.98
C TRP A 106 -6.32 -3.80 -10.13
N ASP A 107 -6.00 -4.61 -9.12
CA ASP A 107 -6.34 -6.04 -9.12
C ASP A 107 -7.88 -6.23 -9.02
N PHE A 108 -8.56 -5.38 -8.23
CA PHE A 108 -10.03 -5.35 -8.20
C PHE A 108 -10.61 -4.92 -9.55
N GLN A 109 -10.05 -3.87 -10.15
CA GLN A 109 -10.45 -3.42 -11.48
C GLN A 109 -10.32 -4.56 -12.51
N LYS A 110 -9.18 -5.26 -12.52
CA LYS A 110 -8.94 -6.41 -13.42
C LYS A 110 -9.95 -7.53 -13.19
N LYS A 111 -10.32 -7.81 -11.94
CA LYS A 111 -11.28 -8.86 -11.60
C LYS A 111 -12.71 -8.52 -12.00
N ILE A 112 -13.14 -7.29 -11.72
CA ILE A 112 -14.52 -6.83 -11.91
C ILE A 112 -14.78 -6.44 -13.37
N ASN A 113 -13.80 -5.82 -14.04
CA ASN A 113 -13.91 -5.37 -15.42
C ASN A 113 -12.63 -5.64 -16.22
N PRO A 114 -12.40 -6.90 -16.64
CA PRO A 114 -11.15 -7.33 -17.30
C PRO A 114 -10.91 -6.67 -18.66
N ASN A 115 -11.94 -6.13 -19.30
CA ASN A 115 -11.83 -5.49 -20.62
C ASN A 115 -11.46 -4.00 -20.53
N ARG A 116 -11.54 -3.38 -19.34
CA ARG A 116 -11.17 -1.99 -19.14
C ARG A 116 -9.65 -1.86 -19.08
N LYS A 117 -9.10 -0.88 -19.79
CA LYS A 117 -7.68 -0.51 -19.66
C LYS A 117 -7.39 -0.16 -18.20
N LEU A 118 -6.39 -0.81 -17.62
CA LEU A 118 -6.00 -0.58 -16.23
C LEU A 118 -5.54 0.87 -16.05
N SER A 119 -5.97 1.46 -14.94
CA SER A 119 -5.43 2.71 -14.45
C SER A 119 -4.02 2.41 -13.92
N ASN A 120 -2.99 2.46 -14.79
CA ASN A 120 -1.62 2.43 -14.31
C ASN A 120 -1.37 3.75 -13.57
N TYR A 121 -1.33 3.68 -12.24
CA TYR A 121 -1.08 4.84 -11.39
C TYR A 121 0.42 5.18 -11.40
N ASP A 122 0.91 5.62 -12.56
CA ASP A 122 2.20 6.29 -12.66
C ASP A 122 2.19 7.50 -11.73
N PHE A 123 3.36 7.84 -11.17
CA PHE A 123 3.44 8.99 -10.30
C PHE A 123 3.18 10.25 -11.13
N PRO A 124 2.13 11.03 -10.82
CA PRO A 124 1.64 12.05 -11.73
C PRO A 124 2.58 13.25 -11.77
N LEU A 125 2.65 13.89 -12.94
CA LEU A 125 3.24 15.21 -13.05
C LEU A 125 2.42 16.23 -12.25
N LYS A 126 3.04 17.35 -11.86
CA LYS A 126 2.41 18.35 -10.98
C LYS A 126 1.06 18.87 -11.51
N ASN A 127 0.93 19.05 -12.81
CA ASN A 127 -0.29 19.52 -13.48
C ASN A 127 -1.38 18.44 -13.62
N GLU A 128 -1.04 17.17 -13.42
CA GLU A 128 -1.93 16.01 -13.56
C GLU A 128 -2.28 15.37 -12.21
N LEU A 129 -1.64 15.82 -11.13
CA LEU A 129 -1.78 15.25 -9.79
C LEU A 129 -3.24 15.19 -9.33
N GLU A 130 -3.98 16.28 -9.49
CA GLU A 130 -5.38 16.36 -9.04
C GLU A 130 -6.30 15.45 -9.84
N SER A 131 -6.20 15.47 -11.18
CA SER A 131 -7.00 14.61 -12.04
C SER A 131 -6.66 13.12 -11.85
N SER A 132 -5.39 12.79 -11.62
CA SER A 132 -4.95 11.42 -11.30
C SER A 132 -5.60 10.92 -10.00
N LEU A 133 -5.57 11.72 -8.93
CA LEU A 133 -6.16 11.35 -7.64
C LEU A 133 -7.70 11.31 -7.68
N GLU A 134 -8.34 12.21 -8.42
CA GLU A 134 -9.78 12.16 -8.67
C GLU A 134 -10.21 10.89 -9.41
N ASN A 135 -9.41 10.45 -10.39
CA ASN A 135 -9.65 9.18 -11.08
C ASN A 135 -9.44 7.99 -10.13
N ALA A 136 -8.38 8.00 -9.31
CA ALA A 136 -8.15 6.96 -8.31
C ALA A 136 -9.30 6.89 -7.28
N LYS A 137 -9.88 8.03 -6.89
CA LYS A 137 -11.07 8.11 -6.03
C LYS A 137 -12.27 7.44 -6.70
N LYS A 138 -12.54 7.76 -7.98
CA LYS A 138 -13.62 7.14 -8.75
C LYS A 138 -13.43 5.63 -8.87
N ASP A 139 -12.22 5.19 -9.22
CA ASP A 139 -11.89 3.77 -9.32
C ASP A 139 -12.05 3.06 -7.95
N LEU A 140 -11.68 3.70 -6.84
CA LEU A 140 -11.87 3.14 -5.50
C LEU A 140 -13.35 2.97 -5.17
N LEU A 141 -14.18 3.95 -5.51
CA LEU A 141 -15.63 3.89 -5.31
C LEU A 141 -16.31 2.90 -6.27
N GLU A 142 -15.79 2.70 -7.48
CA GLU A 142 -16.34 1.76 -8.46
C GLU A 142 -15.94 0.31 -8.15
N PHE A 143 -14.65 0.06 -7.90
CA PHE A 143 -14.09 -1.29 -7.80
C PHE A 143 -13.80 -1.74 -6.36
N GLY A 144 -13.62 -0.80 -5.44
CA GLY A 144 -13.32 -1.08 -4.03
C GLY A 144 -14.52 -0.98 -3.08
N ALA A 145 -15.71 -0.62 -3.58
CA ALA A 145 -16.88 -0.36 -2.74
C ALA A 145 -17.26 -1.52 -1.81
N SER A 146 -17.23 -2.77 -2.29
CA SER A 146 -17.53 -3.95 -1.46
C SER A 146 -16.58 -4.02 -0.26
N PHE A 147 -15.27 -3.88 -0.50
CA PHE A 147 -14.28 -3.86 0.56
C PHE A 147 -14.53 -2.69 1.54
N LEU A 148 -14.78 -1.49 1.05
CA LEU A 148 -15.05 -0.31 1.90
C LEU A 148 -16.26 -0.52 2.83
N ASN A 149 -17.27 -1.24 2.36
CA ASN A 149 -18.45 -1.62 3.13
C ASN A 149 -18.26 -2.85 4.04
N GLY A 150 -17.09 -3.49 4.01
CA GLY A 150 -16.79 -4.68 4.81
C GLY A 150 -17.16 -6.02 4.15
N GLU A 151 -17.58 -6.00 2.88
CA GLU A 151 -17.88 -7.20 2.10
C GLU A 151 -16.59 -7.75 1.44
N LEU A 152 -15.94 -8.71 2.11
CA LEU A 152 -14.59 -9.16 1.76
C LEU A 152 -14.51 -10.32 0.75
N ASN A 153 -15.63 -10.78 0.21
CA ASN A 153 -15.67 -11.95 -0.69
C ASN A 153 -14.76 -11.78 -1.92
N ILE A 154 -14.87 -10.65 -2.61
CA ILE A 154 -14.05 -10.35 -3.80
C ILE A 154 -12.56 -10.21 -3.39
N PHE A 155 -12.28 -9.54 -2.27
CA PHE A 155 -10.93 -9.40 -1.75
C PHE A 155 -10.27 -10.76 -1.49
N TYR A 156 -10.95 -11.68 -0.81
CA TYR A 156 -10.43 -13.01 -0.53
C TYR A 156 -10.24 -13.84 -1.79
N GLN A 157 -11.13 -13.71 -2.77
CA GLN A 157 -10.98 -14.38 -4.06
C GLN A 157 -9.71 -13.90 -4.79
N ILE A 158 -9.54 -12.58 -4.93
CA ILE A 158 -8.38 -12.01 -5.62
C ILE A 158 -7.09 -12.36 -4.87
N ARG A 159 -7.08 -12.27 -3.53
CA ARG A 159 -5.93 -12.65 -2.70
C ARG A 159 -5.51 -14.10 -2.94
N LYS A 160 -6.49 -15.01 -2.95
CA LYS A 160 -6.23 -16.43 -3.20
C LYS A 160 -5.61 -16.66 -4.56
N GLU A 161 -6.24 -16.11 -5.61
CA GLU A 161 -5.77 -16.24 -7.00
C GLU A 161 -4.35 -15.67 -7.18
N ARG A 162 -4.07 -14.48 -6.64
CA ARG A 162 -2.73 -13.86 -6.70
C ARG A 162 -1.68 -14.68 -5.95
N ASN A 163 -2.03 -15.27 -4.81
CA ASN A 163 -1.09 -16.00 -3.97
C ASN A 163 -0.85 -17.45 -4.42
N GLN A 164 -1.61 -18.00 -5.37
CA GLN A 164 -1.41 -19.36 -5.88
C GLN A 164 -0.04 -19.53 -6.56
N GLU A 165 0.36 -18.57 -7.38
CA GLU A 165 1.62 -18.61 -8.13
C GLU A 165 2.81 -18.03 -7.34
N LYS A 166 2.54 -17.34 -6.23
CA LYS A 166 3.57 -16.67 -5.43
C LYS A 166 4.38 -17.67 -4.61
N GLU A 167 5.69 -17.65 -4.74
CA GLU A 167 6.59 -18.46 -3.92
C GLU A 167 6.86 -17.79 -2.56
N PRO A 168 7.09 -18.57 -1.48
CA PRO A 168 7.60 -18.04 -0.24
C PRO A 168 8.90 -17.26 -0.47
N TYR A 169 9.11 -16.21 0.32
CA TYR A 169 10.40 -15.52 0.34
C TYR A 169 11.51 -16.51 0.67
N LYS A 170 12.67 -16.30 0.05
CA LYS A 170 13.84 -17.16 0.25
C LYS A 170 14.86 -16.46 1.15
N ILE A 171 15.46 -17.21 2.06
CA ILE A 171 16.59 -16.77 2.89
C ILE A 171 17.84 -17.52 2.47
N ARG A 172 18.95 -16.79 2.34
CA ARG A 172 20.26 -17.36 2.04
C ARG A 172 21.12 -17.33 3.30
N LYS A 173 21.59 -18.50 3.74
CA LYS A 173 22.40 -18.64 4.96
C LYS A 173 23.62 -19.54 4.69
N LEU A 174 24.70 -19.30 5.42
CA LEU A 174 25.87 -20.18 5.39
C LEU A 174 25.55 -21.43 6.21
N ASN A 175 25.81 -22.61 5.66
CA ASN A 175 25.71 -23.88 6.37
C ASN A 175 26.99 -24.16 7.18
N LYS A 176 27.00 -25.29 7.90
CA LYS A 176 28.14 -25.70 8.75
C LYS A 176 29.42 -25.96 7.97
N ASP A 177 29.31 -26.27 6.67
CA ASP A 177 30.43 -26.54 5.75
C ASP A 177 30.90 -25.26 5.02
N GLY A 178 30.39 -24.10 5.40
CA GLY A 178 30.75 -22.82 4.78
C GLY A 178 30.11 -22.55 3.42
N LYS A 179 29.18 -23.40 2.96
CA LYS A 179 28.44 -23.22 1.70
C LYS A 179 27.14 -22.47 1.94
N TYR A 180 26.70 -21.69 0.96
CA TYR A 180 25.40 -21.02 1.04
C TYR A 180 24.27 -21.98 0.67
N GLU A 181 23.26 -22.04 1.53
CA GLU A 181 21.99 -22.71 1.27
C GLU A 181 20.86 -21.69 1.20
N THR A 182 19.91 -21.95 0.31
CA THR A 182 18.70 -21.15 0.14
C THR A 182 17.51 -21.97 0.61
N THR A 183 16.79 -21.45 1.61
CA THR A 183 15.58 -22.09 2.15
C THR A 183 14.41 -21.12 2.18
N ASP A 184 13.20 -21.65 2.37
CA ASP A 184 12.03 -20.81 2.57
C ASP A 184 12.12 -20.06 3.89
N GLU A 185 11.75 -18.78 3.85
CA GLU A 185 11.54 -17.98 5.04
C GLU A 185 10.31 -18.53 5.79
N PRO A 186 10.45 -18.99 7.04
CA PRO A 186 9.38 -19.72 7.74
C PRO A 186 8.07 -18.95 7.83
N LYS A 187 8.11 -17.64 8.12
CA LYS A 187 6.89 -16.83 8.25
C LYS A 187 6.17 -16.72 6.91
N SER A 188 6.89 -16.47 5.83
CA SER A 188 6.34 -16.42 4.48
C SER A 188 5.71 -17.76 4.06
N LEU A 189 6.31 -18.89 4.46
CA LEU A 189 5.76 -20.22 4.16
C LEU A 189 4.44 -20.47 4.90
N GLU A 190 4.35 -20.05 6.16
CA GLU A 190 3.10 -20.11 6.94
C GLU A 190 2.01 -19.23 6.33
N LEU A 191 2.35 -18.01 5.92
CA LEU A 191 1.41 -17.09 5.30
C LEU A 191 0.93 -17.57 3.92
N LYS A 192 1.80 -18.21 3.12
CA LYS A 192 1.38 -18.87 1.87
C LYS A 192 0.28 -19.91 2.17
N LYS A 193 0.48 -20.78 3.17
CA LYS A 193 -0.53 -21.78 3.56
C LYS A 193 -1.83 -21.15 4.05
N LYS A 194 -1.76 -19.98 4.69
CA LYS A 194 -2.92 -19.27 5.24
C LYS A 194 -3.72 -18.51 4.18
N TYR A 195 -3.06 -17.97 3.16
CA TYR A 195 -3.64 -16.98 2.25
C TYR A 195 -3.70 -17.40 0.76
N SER A 196 -3.21 -18.59 0.41
CA SER A 196 -3.38 -19.25 -0.90
C SER A 196 -4.49 -20.31 -0.86
#